data_AF-A0A6M4WV57-F1
#
_entry.id   AF-A0A6M4WV57-F1
#
_cell.length_a   1.000
_cell.length_b   1.000
_cell.length_c   1.000
_cell.angle_alpha   90.00
_cell.angle_beta   90.00
_cell.angle_gamma   90.00
#
_symmetry.space_group_name_H-M   'P 1'
#
loop_
_entity.id
_entity.type
_entity.pdbx_description
1 polymer ?
#
loop_
_entity_poly.entity_id
_entity_poly.type
_entity_poly.pdbx_seq_one_letter_code
_entity_poly.pdbx_strand_id
1 'polypeptide(L)' 'MIAPRFSLAEAERLLGPAVIEAARRSVDAAPPMRPELREQVRAVFASAPKSRPVAALTADAA' A
#
# COMPACT_ATOMS: atom_id res chain seq x y z
N MET A 1 -15.32 -7.97 -12.83
CA MET A 1 -15.47 -7.76 -11.38
C MET A 1 -14.82 -6.42 -11.02
N ILE A 2 -15.53 -5.56 -10.28
CA ILE A 2 -15.00 -4.28 -9.79
C ILE A 2 -14.15 -4.59 -8.55
N ALA A 3 -12.89 -4.17 -8.53
CA ALA A 3 -12.05 -4.34 -7.34
C ALA A 3 -12.71 -3.57 -6.17
N PRO A 4 -12.86 -4.20 -4.98
CA PRO A 4 -13.47 -3.52 -3.85
C PRO A 4 -12.66 -2.27 -3.51
N ARG A 5 -13.36 -1.17 -3.23
CA ARG A 5 -12.74 0.07 -2.80
C ARG A 5 -11.99 -0.19 -1.49
N PHE A 6 -10.78 0.35 -1.35
CA PHE A 6 -9.99 0.20 -0.14
C PHE A 6 -10.80 0.61 1.10
N SER A 7 -10.77 -0.24 2.13
CA SER A 7 -11.37 0.01 3.44
C SER A 7 -10.32 -0.25 4.52
N LEU A 8 -10.02 0.78 5.31
CA LEU A 8 -9.07 0.69 6.41
C LEU A 8 -9.53 -0.34 7.46
N ALA A 9 -10.81 -0.32 7.82
CA ALA A 9 -11.37 -1.24 8.81
C ALA A 9 -11.25 -2.71 8.37
N GLU A 10 -11.44 -2.98 7.07
CA GLU A 10 -11.28 -4.34 6.54
C GLU A 10 -9.82 -4.77 6.52
N ALA A 11 -8.91 -3.85 6.16
CA ALA A 11 -7.47 -4.12 6.23
C ALA A 11 -7.01 -4.41 7.68
N GLU A 12 -7.49 -3.63 8.65
CA GLU A 12 -7.19 -3.84 10.08
C GLU A 12 -7.75 -5.19 10.58
N ARG A 13 -8.97 -5.56 10.17
CA ARG A 13 -9.56 -6.86 10.47
C ARG A 13 -8.73 -8.02 9.92
N LEU A 14 -8.23 -7.89 8.69
CA LEU A 14 -7.42 -8.91 8.02
C LEU A 14 -6.00 -9.03 8.60
N LEU A 15 -5.37 -7.91 8.95
CA LEU A 15 -4.00 -7.88 9.48
C LEU A 15 -3.94 -8.24 10.97
N GLY A 16 -4.99 -7.89 11.72
CA GLY A 16 -5.06 -8.11 13.16
C GLY A 16 -4.25 -7.09 13.98
N PRO A 17 -4.57 -6.95 15.27
CA PRO A 17 -4.06 -5.86 16.10
C PRO A 17 -2.54 -5.89 16.27
N ALA A 18 -1.94 -7.08 16.41
CA ALA A 18 -0.49 -7.21 16.62
C ALA A 18 0.34 -6.69 15.42
N VAL A 19 -0.13 -6.95 14.21
CA VAL A 19 0.54 -6.51 12.97
C VAL A 19 0.40 -5.00 12.80
N ILE A 20 -0.80 -4.46 13.07
CA ILE A 20 -1.05 -3.01 13.03
C ILE A 20 -0.15 -2.28 14.04
N GLU A 21 -0.06 -2.78 15.26
CA GLU A 21 0.81 -2.18 16.29
C GLU A 21 2.29 -2.25 15.91
N ALA A 22 2.75 -3.35 15.32
CA ALA A 22 4.12 -3.47 14.81
C ALA A 22 4.39 -2.47 13.68
N ALA A 23 3.45 -2.28 12.75
CA ALA A 23 3.55 -1.31 11.67
C ALA A 23 3.60 0.12 12.22
N ARG A 24 2.72 0.48 13.18
CA ARG A 24 2.72 1.79 13.84
C ARG A 24 4.07 2.09 14.49
N ARG A 25 4.59 1.17 15.32
CA ARG A 25 5.92 1.31 15.93
C ARG A 25 7.03 1.50 14.91
N SER A 26 6.96 0.82 13.78
CA SER A 26 7.97 0.92 12.72
C SER A 26 7.93 2.29 12.03
N VAL A 27 6.73 2.85 11.83
CA VAL A 27 6.53 4.18 11.26
C VAL A 27 6.97 5.26 12.25
N ASP A 28 6.61 5.12 13.53
CA ASP A 28 6.97 6.08 14.57
C ASP A 28 8.48 6.13 14.83
N ALA A 29 9.16 4.99 14.70
CA ALA A 29 10.61 4.91 14.83
C ALA A 29 11.37 5.38 13.57
N ALA A 30 10.68 5.61 12.44
CA ALA A 30 11.33 5.99 11.20
C ALA A 30 11.80 7.46 11.26
N PRO A 31 13.01 7.77 10.76
CA PRO A 31 13.45 9.16 10.65
C PRO A 31 12.55 9.92 9.67
N PRO A 32 12.39 11.25 9.85
CA PRO A 32 11.57 12.05 8.95
C PRO A 32 12.13 12.01 7.52
N MET A 33 11.24 11.84 6.55
CA MET A 33 11.63 11.89 5.13
C MET A 33 12.15 13.28 4.77
N ARG A 34 13.34 13.31 4.16
CA ARG A 34 13.89 14.53 3.54
C ARG A 34 12.95 15.01 2.42
N PRO A 35 12.83 16.34 2.19
CA PRO A 35 11.96 16.89 1.15
C PRO A 35 12.24 16.30 -0.24
N GLU A 36 13.50 16.08 -0.60
CA GLU A 36 13.90 15.56 -1.91
C GLU A 36 13.43 14.12 -2.09
N LEU A 37 13.53 13.30 -1.04
CA LEU A 37 13.05 11.92 -1.06
C LEU A 37 11.51 11.88 -1.16
N ARG A 38 10.82 12.81 -0.50
CA ARG A 38 9.36 12.92 -0.58
C ARG A 38 8.91 13.22 -2.02
N GLU A 39 9.61 14.11 -2.71
CA GLU A 39 9.29 14.44 -4.10
C GLU A 39 9.59 13.28 -5.05
N GLN A 40 10.71 12.56 -4.85
CA GLN A 40 11.02 11.35 -5.62
C GLN A 40 9.93 10.29 -5.45
N VAL A 41 9.49 10.02 -4.23
CA VAL A 41 8.41 9.07 -3.95
C VAL A 41 7.11 9.51 -4.64
N ARG A 42 6.76 10.80 -4.55
CA ARG A 42 5.59 11.36 -5.24
C ARG A 42 5.68 11.16 -6.76
N ALA A 43 6.82 11.46 -7.36
CA ALA A 43 7.04 11.30 -8.81
C ALA A 43 6.90 9.83 -9.24
N VAL A 44 7.47 8.90 -8.47
CA VAL A 44 7.33 7.45 -8.72
C VAL A 44 5.86 7.05 -8.74
N PHE A 45 5.09 7.39 -7.70
CA PHE A 45 3.67 7.04 -7.64
C PHE A 45 2.82 7.72 -8.71
N ALA A 46 3.15 8.95 -9.10
CA ALA A 46 2.47 9.66 -10.18
C ALA A 46 2.73 9.02 -11.56
N SER A 47 3.94 8.50 -11.77
CA SER A 47 4.34 7.82 -13.00
C SER A 47 3.91 6.35 -13.07
N ALA A 48 3.44 5.78 -11.94
CA ALA A 48 3.06 4.39 -11.88
C ALA A 48 1.88 4.13 -12.83
N PRO A 49 1.99 3.12 -13.73
CA PRO A 49 0.85 2.70 -14.52
C PRO A 49 -0.28 2.31 -13.56
N LYS A 50 -1.51 2.72 -13.88
CA LYS A 50 -2.69 2.35 -13.08
C LYS A 50 -2.68 0.83 -12.91
N SER A 51 -2.56 0.36 -11.68
CA SER A 51 -2.49 -1.08 -11.38
C SER A 51 -3.62 -1.80 -12.09
N ARG A 52 -3.27 -2.78 -12.94
CA ARG A 52 -4.25 -3.73 -13.44
C ARG A 52 -4.86 -4.44 -12.23
N PRO A 53 -6.19 -4.68 -12.23
CA PRO A 53 -6.81 -5.44 -11.16
C PRO A 53 -6.10 -6.80 -11.04
N VAL A 54 -5.80 -7.22 -9.81
CA VAL A 54 -5.07 -8.46 -9.49
C VAL A 54 -5.71 -9.70 -10.15
N ALA A 55 -7.02 -9.66 -10.41
CA ALA A 55 -7.74 -10.71 -11.15
C ALA A 55 -7.22 -10.94 -12.58
N ALA A 56 -6.56 -9.96 -13.21
CA ALA A 56 -5.95 -10.11 -14.53
C ALA A 56 -4.60 -10.85 -14.48
N LEU A 57 -3.91 -10.89 -13.34
CA LEU A 57 -2.62 -11.59 -13.22
C LEU A 57 -2.76 -13.10 -13.05
N THR A 58 -3.87 -13.57 -12.48
CA THR A 58 -4.14 -15.02 -12.32
C THR A 58 -4.74 -15.66 -13.57
N ALA A 59 -5.30 -14.87 -14.48
CA ALA A 59 -5.89 -15.35 -15.74
C ALA A 59 -4.84 -15.58 -16.84
N ASP A 60 -3.67 -14.94 -16.75
CA ASP A 60 -2.53 -15.10 -17.68
C ASP A 60 -1.59 -16.24 -17.24
N ALA A 61 -1.89 -16.89 -16.11
CA ALA A 61 -1.09 -17.96 -15.51
C ALA A 61 -1.77 -19.35 -15.63
N ALA A 62 -2.80 -19.48 -16.48
CA ALA A 62 -3.56 -20.71 -16.70
C ALA A 62 -3.53 -21.14 -18.18
#